data_AF-A0A1Z8SC94-F1
#
_entry.id   AF-A0A1Z8SC94-F1
#
_cell.length_a   1.000
_cell.length_b   1.000
_cell.length_c   1.000
_cell.angle_alpha   90.00
_cell.angle_beta   90.00
_cell.angle_gamma   90.00
#
_symmetry.space_group_name_H-M   'P 1'
#
loop_
_entity.id
_entity.type
_entity.pdbx_description
1 polymer ?
#
loop_
_entity_poly.entity_id
_entity_poly.type
_entity_poly.pdbx_seq_one_letter_code
_entity_poly.pdbx_strand_id
1 'polypeptide(L)'
;MTWFSSLKRFFRQRKLRQQARRELMNIFESEENLRGTSLKLHHRGRCDIVELEANGELVAFTFQILRHPRPHPFSKQHHLVAERWRYDMVEKTLERAGSVNLSRLRGRDGEPPGSFP
;
A
#
# COMPACT_ATOMS: atom_id res chain seq x y z
N MET A 1 -37.10 -2.75 -3.64
CA MET A 1 -36.20 -1.59 -3.40
C MET A 1 -34.76 -2.08 -3.27
N THR A 2 -33.76 -1.44 -3.91
CA THR A 2 -32.30 -1.38 -3.54
C THR A 2 -31.26 -1.43 -4.68
N TRP A 3 -31.63 -1.41 -5.97
CA TRP A 3 -30.62 -1.28 -7.04
C TRP A 3 -29.92 0.10 -7.05
N PHE A 4 -30.68 1.17 -6.87
CA PHE A 4 -30.14 2.55 -6.86
C PHE A 4 -29.20 2.84 -5.70
N SER A 5 -29.43 2.26 -4.52
CA SER A 5 -28.55 2.41 -3.35
C SER A 5 -27.20 1.72 -3.55
N SER A 6 -27.20 0.54 -4.18
CA SER A 6 -25.98 -0.21 -4.51
C SER A 6 -25.14 0.51 -5.57
N LEU A 7 -25.79 1.11 -6.58
CA LEU A 7 -25.11 1.94 -7.58
C LEU A 7 -24.47 3.17 -6.93
N LYS A 8 -25.22 3.95 -6.13
CA LYS A 8 -24.69 5.14 -5.44
C LYS A 8 -23.49 4.80 -4.54
N ARG A 9 -23.55 3.68 -3.82
CA ARG A 9 -22.44 3.18 -2.99
C ARG A 9 -21.21 2.85 -3.84
N PHE A 10 -21.39 2.18 -4.97
CA PHE A 10 -20.30 1.85 -5.89
C PHE A 10 -19.62 3.11 -6.46
N PHE A 11 -20.40 4.08 -6.94
CA PHE A 11 -19.88 5.36 -7.45
C PHE A 11 -19.12 6.13 -6.36
N ARG A 12 -19.67 6.18 -5.14
CA ARG A 12 -19.01 6.81 -3.98
C ARG A 12 -17.67 6.15 -3.69
N GLN A 13 -17.63 4.82 -3.63
CA GLN A 13 -16.39 4.08 -3.36
C GLN A 13 -15.35 4.27 -4.49
N ARG A 14 -15.80 4.34 -5.75
CA ARG A 14 -14.93 4.65 -6.89
C ARG A 14 -14.35 6.06 -6.80
N LYS A 15 -15.16 7.06 -6.41
CA LYS A 15 -14.71 8.44 -6.20
C LYS A 15 -13.65 8.52 -5.10
N LEU A 16 -13.90 7.91 -3.94
CA LEU A 16 -12.94 7.85 -2.83
C LEU A 16 -11.62 7.19 -3.25
N ARG A 17 -11.70 6.09 -4.01
CA ARG A 17 -10.50 5.41 -4.51
C ARG A 17 -9.72 6.26 -5.53
N GLN A 18 -10.40 7.06 -6.36
CA GLN A 18 -9.72 8.00 -7.25
C GLN A 18 -9.04 9.12 -6.47
N GLN A 19 -9.68 9.65 -5.43
CA GLN A 19 -9.10 10.66 -4.54
C GLN A 19 -7.84 10.12 -3.85
N ALA A 20 -7.94 8.94 -3.22
CA ALA A 20 -6.78 8.29 -2.59
C ALA A 20 -5.63 8.04 -3.57
N ARG A 21 -5.93 7.69 -4.84
CA ARG A 21 -4.89 7.55 -5.88
C ARG A 21 -4.19 8.86 -6.19
N ARG A 22 -4.93 9.98 -6.26
CA ARG A 22 -4.34 11.30 -6.50
C ARG A 22 -3.42 11.70 -5.36
N GLU A 23 -3.89 11.56 -4.12
CA GLU A 23 -3.09 11.86 -2.93
C GLU A 23 -1.86 10.95 -2.84
N LEU A 24 -2.00 9.66 -3.18
CA LEU A 24 -0.86 8.77 -3.29
C LEU A 24 0.15 9.24 -4.33
N MET A 25 -0.27 9.87 -5.44
CA MET A 25 0.70 10.45 -6.38
C MET A 25 1.40 11.66 -5.76
N ASN A 26 0.66 12.55 -5.12
CA ASN A 26 1.17 13.76 -4.47
C ASN A 26 2.21 13.45 -3.37
N ILE A 27 1.97 12.42 -2.57
CA ILE A 27 2.92 11.95 -1.54
C ILE A 27 4.28 11.61 -2.17
N PHE A 28 4.30 11.07 -3.39
CA PHE A 28 5.50 10.67 -4.11
C PHE A 28 6.03 11.75 -5.08
N GLU A 29 5.56 12.99 -5.00
CA GLU A 29 6.08 14.11 -5.82
C GLU A 29 7.41 14.67 -5.28
N SER A 30 7.66 14.59 -3.97
CA SER A 30 8.89 15.11 -3.35
C SER A 30 9.48 14.12 -2.32
N GLU A 31 10.81 14.14 -2.16
CA GLU A 31 11.47 13.32 -1.14
C GLU A 31 11.17 13.80 0.28
N GLU A 32 10.86 15.09 0.43
CA GLU A 32 10.48 15.71 1.70
C GLU A 32 9.24 15.04 2.29
N ASN A 33 8.23 14.76 1.48
CA ASN A 33 7.00 14.06 1.88
C ASN A 33 7.26 12.61 2.34
N LEU A 34 8.40 12.03 1.96
CA LEU A 34 8.77 10.65 2.29
C LEU A 34 9.82 10.58 3.40
N ARG A 35 10.25 11.72 3.95
CA ARG A 35 11.32 11.78 4.94
C ARG A 35 10.94 10.96 6.19
N GLY A 36 11.89 10.17 6.67
CA GLY A 36 11.67 9.28 7.82
C GLY A 36 10.95 7.97 7.48
N THR A 37 10.62 7.72 6.22
CA THR A 37 10.04 6.46 5.76
C THR A 37 11.05 5.59 5.01
N SER A 38 10.68 4.34 4.74
CA SER A 38 11.45 3.44 3.85
C SER A 38 11.15 3.68 2.36
N LEU A 39 10.25 4.62 2.04
CA LEU A 39 9.74 4.88 0.71
C LEU A 39 10.70 5.78 -0.08
N LYS A 40 10.58 5.71 -1.41
CA LYS A 40 11.40 6.43 -2.39
C LYS A 40 10.51 6.77 -3.57
N LEU A 41 10.81 7.84 -4.30
CA LEU A 41 9.99 8.32 -5.41
C LEU A 41 9.66 7.23 -6.45
N HIS A 42 10.65 6.40 -6.81
CA HIS A 42 10.47 5.31 -7.78
C HIS A 42 9.55 4.17 -7.31
N HIS A 43 9.19 4.12 -6.02
CA HIS A 43 8.20 3.16 -5.52
C HIS A 43 6.76 3.51 -5.88
N ARG A 44 6.50 4.73 -6.39
CA ARG A 44 5.16 5.24 -6.72
C ARG A 44 4.29 4.24 -7.49
N GLY A 45 4.83 3.64 -8.54
CA GLY A 45 4.11 2.70 -9.40
C GLY A 45 3.90 1.30 -8.80
N ARG A 46 4.46 1.03 -7.60
CA ARG A 46 4.42 -0.27 -6.93
C ARG A 46 3.52 -0.28 -5.69
N CYS A 47 2.85 0.83 -5.41
CA CYS A 47 2.00 0.99 -4.24
C CYS A 47 0.54 0.71 -4.59
N ASP A 48 -0.12 -0.12 -3.79
CA ASP A 48 -1.52 -0.50 -3.95
C ASP A 48 -2.37 -0.03 -2.76
N ILE A 49 -3.48 0.65 -3.03
CA ILE A 49 -4.45 1.03 -1.99
C ILE A 49 -5.26 -0.20 -1.58
N VAL A 50 -5.17 -0.54 -0.30
CA VAL A 50 -5.81 -1.72 0.30
C VAL A 50 -7.01 -1.38 1.17
N GLU A 51 -7.04 -0.18 1.76
CA GLU A 51 -8.11 0.24 2.66
C GLU A 51 -8.41 1.73 2.47
N LEU A 52 -9.69 2.08 2.63
CA LEU A 52 -10.18 3.45 2.56
C LEU A 52 -10.99 3.71 3.82
N GLU A 53 -10.68 4.80 4.50
CA GLU A 53 -11.47 5.28 5.63
C GLU A 53 -12.18 6.58 5.25
N ALA A 54 -13.49 6.64 5.49
CA ALA A 54 -14.29 7.78 5.09
C ALA A 54 -15.40 8.09 6.08
N ASN A 55 -15.52 9.37 6.45
CA ASN A 55 -16.65 9.92 7.20
C ASN A 55 -17.33 11.03 6.36
N GLY A 56 -18.19 10.62 5.44
CA GLY A 56 -18.67 11.50 4.36
C GLY A 56 -17.64 11.59 3.23
N GLU A 57 -16.46 12.10 3.54
CA GLU A 57 -15.29 12.26 2.67
C GLU A 57 -14.12 11.35 3.08
N LEU A 58 -13.10 11.25 2.23
CA LEU A 58 -11.89 10.47 2.52
C LEU A 58 -11.11 11.12 3.66
N VAL A 59 -10.97 10.41 4.79
CA VAL A 59 -10.22 10.88 5.96
C VAL A 59 -8.86 10.23 6.08
N ALA A 60 -8.71 8.98 5.63
CA ALA A 60 -7.44 8.29 5.57
C ALA A 60 -7.48 7.17 4.54
N PHE A 61 -6.31 6.69 4.12
CA PHE A 61 -6.21 5.47 3.35
C PHE A 61 -4.94 4.69 3.69
N THR A 62 -5.04 3.37 3.57
CA THR A 62 -3.89 2.47 3.71
C THR A 62 -3.46 2.01 2.33
N PHE A 63 -2.18 2.16 2.03
CA PHE A 63 -1.55 1.54 0.87
C PHE A 63 -0.45 0.57 1.30
N GLN A 64 -0.08 -0.33 0.39
CA GLN A 64 0.97 -1.29 0.61
C GLN A 64 1.98 -1.29 -0.53
N ILE A 65 3.21 -1.67 -0.22
CA ILE A 65 4.25 -1.92 -1.20
C ILE A 65 4.84 -3.32 -0.97
N LEU A 66 5.02 -4.07 -2.06
CA LEU A 66 5.69 -5.36 -2.00
C LEU A 66 7.21 -5.18 -1.87
N ARG A 67 7.74 -5.76 -0.79
CA ARG A 67 9.16 -5.83 -0.47
C ARG A 67 9.63 -7.28 -0.58
N HIS A 68 10.82 -7.43 -1.15
CA HIS A 68 11.62 -8.64 -1.04
C HIS A 68 12.75 -8.28 -0.07
N PRO A 69 12.69 -8.71 1.20
CA PRO A 69 13.82 -8.64 2.11
C PRO A 69 15.00 -9.35 1.45
N ARG A 70 16.22 -8.83 1.63
CA ARG A 70 17.40 -9.56 1.20
C ARG A 70 17.41 -10.93 1.90
N PRO A 71 17.74 -12.02 1.19
CA PRO A 71 17.82 -13.34 1.80
C PRO A 71 18.80 -13.28 2.97
N HIS A 72 18.43 -13.93 4.08
CA HIS A 72 19.31 -14.02 5.24
C HIS A 72 20.54 -14.84 4.84
N PRO A 73 21.78 -14.46 5.23
CA PRO A 73 22.98 -15.16 4.79
C PRO A 73 23.01 -16.67 5.13
N PHE A 74 22.19 -17.12 6.08
CA PHE A 74 22.10 -18.51 6.53
C PHE A 74 20.81 -19.24 6.11
N SER A 75 19.93 -18.60 5.34
CA SER A 75 18.70 -19.22 4.81
C SER A 75 18.40 -18.71 3.40
N LYS A 76 18.22 -19.63 2.45
CA LYS A 76 17.77 -19.34 1.08
C LYS A 76 16.27 -18.97 1.00
N GLN A 77 15.60 -18.80 2.13
CA GLN A 77 14.18 -18.43 2.16
C GLN A 77 14.00 -16.97 1.73
N HIS A 78 13.16 -16.77 0.72
CA HIS A 78 12.71 -15.45 0.31
C HIS A 78 11.30 -15.21 0.85
N HIS A 79 11.15 -14.20 1.70
CA HIS A 79 9.83 -13.79 2.19
C HIS A 79 9.28 -12.66 1.32
N LEU A 80 8.06 -12.81 0.83
CA LEU A 80 7.32 -11.70 0.25
C LEU A 80 6.63 -10.95 1.39
N VAL A 81 6.96 -9.68 1.57
CA VAL A 81 6.37 -8.85 2.62
C VAL A 81 5.64 -7.68 1.99
N ALA A 82 4.35 -7.55 2.28
CA ALA A 82 3.61 -6.33 2.00
C ALA A 82 3.82 -5.36 3.18
N GLU A 83 4.63 -4.33 2.98
CA GLU A 83 4.78 -3.24 3.93
C GLU A 83 3.60 -2.27 3.77
N ARG A 84 2.94 -1.89 4.87
CA ARG A 84 1.74 -1.06 4.84
C ARG A 84 1.99 0.30 5.46
N TRP A 85 1.40 1.31 4.84
CA TRP A 85 1.46 2.70 5.25
C TRP A 85 0.06 3.28 5.26
N ARG A 86 -0.27 4.02 6.31
CA ARG A 86 -1.51 4.77 6.45
C ARG A 86 -1.19 6.25 6.25
N TYR A 87 -1.95 6.88 5.37
CA TYR A 87 -1.91 8.32 5.18
C TYR A 87 -3.15 8.96 5.79
N ASP A 88 -2.93 9.92 6.69
CA ASP A 88 -3.99 10.75 7.24
C ASP A 88 -4.19 12.00 6.36
N MET A 89 -5.42 12.22 5.92
CA MET A 89 -5.75 13.32 5.01
C MET A 89 -5.78 14.69 5.69
N VAL A 90 -6.06 14.72 7.00
CA VAL A 90 -6.22 15.93 7.79
C VAL A 90 -4.85 16.40 8.27
N GLU A 91 -4.12 15.52 8.96
CA GLU A 91 -2.80 15.81 9.51
C GLU A 91 -1.71 15.80 8.43
N LYS A 92 -2.02 15.27 7.24
CA LYS A 92 -1.08 15.11 6.12
C LYS A 92 0.14 14.27 6.51
N THR A 93 -0.05 13.35 7.45
CA THR A 93 1.01 12.48 7.99
C THR A 93 0.98 11.10 7.35
N LEU A 94 2.16 10.50 7.28
CA LEU A 94 2.37 9.16 6.75
C LEU A 94 2.97 8.27 7.83
N GLU A 95 2.22 7.24 8.23
CA GLU A 95 2.57 6.37 9.35
C GLU A 95 2.65 4.90 8.93
N ARG A 96 3.51 4.15 9.60
CA ARG A 96 3.67 2.73 9.31
C ARG A 96 2.51 1.94 9.91
N ALA A 97 1.72 1.29 9.06
CA ALA A 97 0.55 0.50 9.43
C ALA A 97 0.85 -1.01 9.49
N GLY A 98 2.08 -1.37 9.87
CA GLY A 98 2.55 -2.75 9.97
C GLY A 98 3.00 -3.38 8.65
N SER A 99 3.04 -4.71 8.63
CA SER A 99 3.41 -5.48 7.44
C SER A 99 2.76 -6.87 7.45
N VAL A 100 2.62 -7.47 6.28
CA VAL A 100 2.05 -8.81 6.11
C VAL A 100 3.04 -9.71 5.37
N ASN A 101 3.40 -10.84 5.98
CA ASN A 101 4.22 -11.86 5.33
C ASN A 101 3.33 -12.72 4.41
N LEU A 102 3.41 -12.46 3.11
CA LEU A 102 2.64 -13.13 2.08
C LEU A 102 3.13 -14.57 1.82
N SER A 103 4.40 -14.87 2.06
CA SER A 103 4.92 -16.24 1.95
C SER A 103 4.29 -17.16 3.00
N ARG A 104 4.19 -16.68 4.25
CA ARG A 104 3.51 -17.42 5.33
C ARG A 104 2.02 -17.64 5.05
N LEU A 105 1.33 -16.63 4.51
CA LEU A 105 -0.10 -16.75 4.15
C LEU A 105 -0.37 -17.76 3.03
N ARG A 106 0.60 -18.01 2.15
CA ARG A 106 0.49 -19.00 1.07
C ARG A 106 0.93 -20.41 1.48
N GLY A 107 1.37 -20.61 2.74
CA GLY A 107 1.82 -21.91 3.24
C GLY A 107 3.12 -22.41 2.59
N ARG A 108 3.87 -21.56 1.88
CA ARG A 108 5.15 -21.88 1.26
C ARG A 108 6.09 -20.69 1.33
N ASP A 109 7.32 -20.91 1.76
CA ASP A 109 8.40 -19.95 1.55
C ASP A 109 8.58 -19.75 0.03
N GLY A 110 8.76 -18.50 -0.40
CA GLY A 110 8.88 -18.20 -1.83
C GLY A 110 10.19 -18.76 -2.38
N GLU A 111 10.17 -19.29 -3.60
CA GLU A 111 11.40 -19.65 -4.31
C GLU A 111 12.19 -18.37 -4.65
N PRO A 112 13.54 -18.43 -4.63
CA PRO A 112 14.37 -17.32 -5.08
C PRO A 112 13.97 -16.88 -6.49
N PRO A 113 13.85 -15.57 -6.79
CA PRO A 113 13.90 -15.15 -8.18
C PRO A 113 15.22 -15.66 -8.75
N GLY A 114 15.13 -16.43 -9.84
CA GLY A 114 16.27 -17.05 -10.50
C GLY A 114 17.44 -16.09 -10.60
N SER A 115 18.60 -16.57 -10.19
CA SER A 115 19.90 -15.93 -10.33
C SER A 115 19.98 -15.23 -11.69
N PHE A 116 20.03 -13.90 -11.65
CA PHE A 116 20.44 -13.12 -12.81
C PHE A 116 21.84 -13.60 -13.22
N PRO A 117 22.08 -13.90 -14.52
CA PRO A 117 23.42 -14.21 -15.01
C PRO A 117 24.36 -13.01 -14.83
#